data_AF-A0A954FSK8-F1
#
_entry.id   AF-A0A954FSK8-F1
#
_cell.length_a   1.000
_cell.length_b   1.000
_cell.length_c   1.000
_cell.angle_alpha   90.00
_cell.angle_beta   90.00
_cell.angle_gamma   90.00
#
_symmetry.space_group_name_H-M   'P 1'
#
loop_
_entity.id
_entity.type
_entity.pdbx_description
1 polymer ?
#
loop_
_entity_poly.entity_id
_entity_poly.type
_entity_poly.pdbx_seq_one_letter_code
_entity_poly.pdbx_strand_id
1 'polypeptide(L)'
;MHEDSFFAGGVFHDSIDGGRSGAEIELTHDRVLAVTKDDQRFFVKYSECQVSVGGYNDRMVFCRNEDRTLTIFCEDKKFPAALSYASGGILEEQLQQGRTKLRAENRRGYWLTAGFLVTTLLCLVGAWYGIRAAGVA
;
A
#
# COMPACT_ATOMS: atom_id res chain seq x y z
N MET A 1 -14.50 3.56 25.15
CA MET A 1 -13.10 3.13 25.34
C MET A 1 -12.74 2.35 24.09
N HIS A 2 -11.94 2.92 23.19
CA HIS A 2 -11.44 2.20 22.01
C HIS A 2 -9.99 1.79 22.30
N GLU A 3 -9.77 0.49 22.43
CA GLU A 3 -8.50 -0.13 22.84
C GLU A 3 -7.50 -0.33 21.69
N ASP A 4 -7.81 0.05 20.46
CA ASP A 4 -6.93 -0.19 19.29
C ASP A 4 -6.31 1.13 18.77
N SER A 5 -5.62 1.90 19.62
CA SER A 5 -4.80 3.06 19.17
C SER A 5 -3.38 2.67 18.81
N PHE A 6 -2.97 1.45 19.16
CA PHE A 6 -1.62 0.92 18.97
C PHE A 6 -1.59 -0.08 17.82
N PHE A 7 -0.62 0.08 16.93
CA PHE A 7 -0.44 -0.75 15.75
C PHE A 7 1.02 -1.17 15.62
N ALA A 8 1.26 -2.42 15.24
CA ALA A 8 2.60 -2.87 14.89
C ALA A 8 2.98 -2.30 13.52
N GLY A 9 4.19 -1.74 13.42
CA GLY A 9 4.72 -1.24 12.17
C GLY A 9 6.22 -1.00 12.25
N GLY A 10 6.68 0.06 11.61
CA GLY A 10 8.06 0.47 11.71
C GLY A 10 8.29 1.89 11.24
N VAL A 11 9.53 2.31 11.40
CA VAL A 11 9.99 3.65 11.12
C VAL A 11 11.30 3.58 10.34
N PHE A 12 11.43 4.45 9.33
CA PHE A 12 12.67 4.74 8.65
C PHE A 12 13.09 6.16 9.01
N HIS A 13 14.32 6.30 9.47
CA HIS A 13 14.94 7.58 9.78
C HIS A 13 16.47 7.40 9.80
N ASP A 14 17.21 8.41 9.34
CA ASP A 14 18.67 8.34 9.20
C ASP A 14 19.40 8.23 10.55
N SER A 15 18.75 8.60 11.65
CA SER A 15 19.31 8.45 13.01
C SER A 15 19.22 7.02 13.55
N ILE A 16 18.55 6.11 12.85
CA ILE A 16 18.42 4.70 13.26
C ILE A 16 19.58 3.94 12.64
N ASP A 17 20.27 3.12 13.43
CA ASP A 17 21.31 2.24 12.89
C ASP A 17 20.70 1.25 11.88
N GLY A 18 21.25 1.21 10.68
CA GLY A 18 20.65 0.49 9.53
C GLY A 18 19.44 1.17 8.87
N GLY A 19 19.07 2.38 9.30
CA GLY A 19 18.08 3.26 8.67
C GLY A 19 16.62 2.83 8.85
N ARG A 20 16.34 1.70 9.51
CA ARG A 20 15.00 1.16 9.73
C ARG A 20 14.92 0.44 11.06
N SER A 21 13.84 0.66 11.80
CA SER A 21 13.50 -0.15 12.98
C SER A 21 12.01 -0.50 13.01
N GLY A 22 11.69 -1.61 13.69
CA GLY A 22 10.32 -1.94 14.04
C GLY A 22 9.83 -1.00 15.14
N ALA A 23 8.57 -0.60 15.08
CA ALA A 23 7.99 0.36 16.01
C ALA A 23 6.55 0.01 16.35
N GLU A 24 6.15 0.37 17.56
CA GLU A 24 4.75 0.47 17.94
C GLU A 24 4.24 1.86 17.57
N ILE A 25 3.14 1.89 16.82
CA ILE A 25 2.58 3.11 16.26
C ILE A 25 1.34 3.48 17.06
N GLU A 26 1.36 4.68 17.63
CA GLU A 26 0.22 5.26 18.33
C GLU A 26 -0.38 6.37 17.48
N LEU A 27 -1.70 6.32 17.30
CA LEU A 27 -2.46 7.41 16.69
C LEU A 27 -3.00 8.31 17.80
N THR A 28 -2.47 9.53 17.88
CA THR A 28 -2.98 10.56 18.80
C THR A 28 -3.88 11.54 18.05
N HIS A 29 -4.36 12.57 18.73
CA HIS A 29 -5.28 13.55 18.15
C HIS A 29 -4.67 14.44 17.05
N ASP A 30 -3.34 14.62 17.02
CA ASP A 30 -2.67 15.58 16.13
C ASP A 30 -1.50 14.98 15.32
N ARG A 31 -1.10 13.74 15.59
CA ARG A 31 0.09 13.12 14.99
C ARG A 31 0.01 11.60 14.96
N VAL A 32 0.86 11.04 14.10
CA VAL A 32 1.28 9.64 14.17
C VAL A 32 2.56 9.60 15.01
N LEU A 33 2.57 8.81 16.08
CA LEU A 33 3.74 8.56 16.91
C LEU A 33 4.24 7.13 16.64
N ALA A 34 5.54 6.94 16.50
CA ALA A 34 6.19 5.65 16.39
C ALA A 34 7.25 5.53 17.49
N VAL A 35 7.15 4.48 18.30
CA VAL A 35 8.07 4.17 19.39
C VAL A 35 8.84 2.89 19.04
N THR A 36 10.16 2.98 18.93
CA THR A 36 11.02 1.81 18.65
C THR A 36 11.23 0.96 19.91
N LYS A 37 11.82 -0.23 19.74
CA LYS A 37 12.21 -1.10 20.87
C LYS A 37 13.25 -0.46 21.80
N ASP A 38 14.00 0.52 21.30
CA ASP A 38 15.01 1.26 22.05
C ASP A 38 14.44 2.54 22.69
N ASP A 39 13.11 2.64 22.78
CA ASP A 39 12.35 3.81 23.29
C ASP A 39 12.64 5.13 22.53
N GLN A 40 13.14 5.03 21.30
CA GLN A 40 13.26 6.19 20.41
C GLN A 40 11.88 6.54 19.86
N ARG A 41 11.56 7.83 19.86
CA ARG A 41 10.24 8.34 19.48
C ARG A 41 10.34 9.21 18.26
N PHE A 42 9.55 8.86 17.25
CA PHE A 42 9.43 9.61 16.00
C PHE A 42 7.98 9.99 15.79
N PHE A 43 7.71 11.21 15.34
CA PHE A 43 6.34 11.63 15.09
C PHE A 43 6.22 12.44 13.81
N VAL A 44 5.04 12.35 13.18
CA VAL A 44 4.65 13.18 12.04
C VAL A 44 3.28 13.76 12.35
N LYS A 45 3.17 15.10 12.36
CA LYS A 45 1.88 15.79 12.52
C LYS A 45 1.00 15.53 11.32
N TYR A 46 -0.31 15.42 11.53
CA TYR A 46 -1.24 15.20 10.42
C TYR A 46 -1.23 16.32 9.37
N SER A 47 -0.98 17.57 9.79
CA SER A 47 -0.87 18.72 8.88
C SER A 47 0.33 18.67 7.92
N GLU A 48 1.40 17.98 8.33
CA GLU A 48 2.67 17.85 7.60
C GLU A 48 2.85 16.42 7.05
N CYS A 49 1.81 15.58 7.17
CA CYS A 49 1.86 14.17 6.82
C CYS A 49 1.48 13.96 5.36
N GLN A 50 2.39 13.35 4.60
CA GLN A 50 2.11 12.81 3.28
C GLN A 50 1.85 11.32 3.40
N VAL A 51 0.60 10.93 3.14
CA VAL A 51 0.18 9.53 3.21
C VAL A 51 0.22 8.89 1.83
N SER A 52 0.80 7.70 1.75
CA SER A 52 0.75 6.86 0.56
C SER A 52 0.43 5.43 0.92
N VAL A 53 -0.31 4.75 0.04
CA VAL A 53 -0.63 3.33 0.18
C VAL A 53 0.22 2.56 -0.84
N GLY A 54 0.76 1.40 -0.44
CA GLY A 54 1.53 0.54 -1.31
C GLY A 54 1.80 -0.84 -0.70
N GLY A 55 2.88 -1.47 -1.16
CA GLY A 55 3.26 -2.83 -0.77
C GLY A 55 2.60 -3.91 -1.64
N TYR A 56 3.05 -5.16 -1.47
CA TYR A 56 2.67 -6.31 -2.31
C TYR A 56 1.15 -6.65 -2.30
N ASN A 57 0.40 -6.12 -1.32
CA ASN A 57 -1.03 -6.39 -1.14
C ASN A 57 -1.87 -5.11 -0.95
N ASP A 58 -1.35 -3.92 -1.28
CA ASP A 58 -2.02 -2.62 -1.07
C ASP A 58 -2.45 -2.35 0.39
N ARG A 59 -1.77 -2.99 1.35
CA ARG A 59 -2.07 -2.90 2.79
C ARG A 59 -1.10 -2.00 3.55
N MET A 60 0.06 -1.70 2.96
CA MET A 60 1.07 -0.93 3.63
C MET A 60 0.77 0.56 3.47
N VAL A 61 0.55 1.24 4.59
CA VAL A 61 0.39 2.69 4.64
C VAL A 61 1.70 3.30 5.07
N PHE A 62 2.17 4.28 4.32
CA PHE A 62 3.37 5.07 4.62
C PHE A 62 2.95 6.48 4.97
N CYS A 63 3.32 6.94 6.15
CA CYS A 63 3.17 8.30 6.65
C CYS A 63 4.55 8.96 6.62
N ARG A 64 4.73 9.97 5.76
CA ARG A 64 6.00 10.68 5.59
C ARG A 64 5.88 12.12 6.05
N ASN A 65 6.96 12.71 6.53
CA ASN A 65 7.01 14.18 6.65
C ASN A 65 7.24 14.82 5.26
N GLU A 66 7.09 16.14 5.18
CA GLU A 66 7.29 16.90 3.94
C GLU A 66 8.70 16.72 3.35
N ASP A 67 9.74 16.66 4.19
CA ASP A 67 11.14 16.50 3.79
C ASP A 67 11.52 15.06 3.42
N ARG A 68 10.61 14.10 3.66
CA ARG A 68 10.80 12.64 3.46
C ARG A 68 11.96 12.03 4.27
N THR A 69 12.44 12.70 5.30
CA THR A 69 13.50 12.21 6.19
C THR A 69 12.97 11.17 7.18
N LEU A 70 11.68 11.25 7.51
CA LEU A 70 10.97 10.32 8.38
C LEU A 70 9.86 9.62 7.60
N THR A 71 9.86 8.28 7.63
CA THR A 71 8.76 7.47 7.12
C THR A 71 8.30 6.47 8.18
N ILE A 72 7.07 6.62 8.67
CA ILE A 72 6.39 5.64 9.51
C ILE A 72 5.54 4.76 8.60
N PHE A 73 5.62 3.44 8.75
CA PHE A 73 4.82 2.51 7.95
C PHE A 73 4.09 1.48 8.81
N CYS A 74 2.86 1.16 8.41
CA CYS A 74 2.03 0.14 9.07
C CYS A 74 1.38 -0.75 8.01
N GLU A 75 1.26 -2.05 8.28
CA GLU A 75 0.61 -3.03 7.40
C GLU A 75 -0.78 -3.47 7.91
N ASP A 76 -1.22 -2.96 9.06
CA ASP A 76 -2.49 -3.36 9.63
C ASP A 76 -3.67 -2.89 8.75
N LYS A 77 -4.63 -3.79 8.51
CA LYS A 77 -5.81 -3.53 7.68
C LYS A 77 -6.72 -2.45 8.28
N LYS A 78 -6.76 -2.33 9.62
CA LYS A 78 -7.57 -1.34 10.35
C LYS A 78 -6.88 0.03 10.37
N PHE A 79 -5.56 0.08 10.24
CA PHE A 79 -4.77 1.31 10.36
C PHE A 79 -5.24 2.47 9.46
N PRO A 80 -5.51 2.29 8.15
CA PRO A 80 -5.99 3.40 7.33
C PRO A 80 -7.31 4.00 7.80
N ALA A 81 -8.23 3.18 8.31
CA ALA A 81 -9.52 3.65 8.83
C ALA A 81 -9.32 4.40 10.16
N ALA A 82 -8.47 3.85 11.03
CA ALA A 82 -8.10 4.50 12.30
C ALA A 82 -7.37 5.83 12.07
N LEU A 83 -6.45 5.90 11.09
CA LEU A 83 -5.71 7.10 10.71
C LEU A 83 -6.65 8.19 10.16
N SER A 84 -7.59 7.82 9.31
CA SER A 84 -8.58 8.76 8.78
C SER A 84 -9.48 9.32 9.88
N TYR A 85 -9.87 8.48 10.85
CA TYR A 85 -10.66 8.92 12.00
C TYR A 85 -9.85 9.82 12.94
N ALA A 86 -8.63 9.42 13.30
CA ALA A 86 -7.76 10.16 14.22
C ALA A 86 -7.33 11.52 13.66
N SER A 87 -7.10 11.61 12.34
CA SER A 87 -6.78 12.87 11.65
C SER A 87 -7.99 13.77 11.39
N GLY A 88 -9.20 13.39 11.81
CA GLY A 88 -10.41 14.16 11.55
C GLY A 88 -10.74 14.32 10.06
N GLY A 89 -10.32 13.36 9.22
CA GLY A 89 -10.56 13.38 7.78
C GLY A 89 -9.52 14.14 6.94
N ILE A 90 -8.54 14.82 7.55
CA ILE A 90 -7.52 15.60 6.81
C ILE A 90 -6.77 14.73 5.79
N LEU A 91 -6.49 13.48 6.16
CA LEU A 91 -5.72 12.53 5.34
C LEU A 91 -6.61 11.59 4.50
N GLU A 92 -7.93 11.76 4.56
CA GLU A 92 -8.87 10.85 3.90
C GLU A 92 -8.72 10.91 2.38
N GLU A 93 -8.61 12.11 1.81
CA GLU A 93 -8.47 12.28 0.37
C GLU A 93 -7.20 11.60 -0.15
N GLN A 94 -6.06 11.79 0.53
CA GLN A 94 -4.78 11.15 0.15
C GLN A 94 -4.87 9.62 0.23
N LEU A 95 -5.52 9.08 1.27
CA LEU A 95 -5.77 7.65 1.43
C LEU A 95 -6.65 7.08 0.31
N GLN A 96 -7.72 7.79 -0.06
CA GLN A 96 -8.62 7.38 -1.13
C GLN A 96 -7.94 7.45 -2.51
N GLN A 97 -7.19 8.52 -2.78
CA GLN A 97 -6.42 8.67 -4.02
C GLN A 97 -5.38 7.55 -4.18
N GLY A 98 -4.64 7.22 -3.11
CA GLY A 98 -3.69 6.10 -3.11
C GLY A 98 -4.35 4.76 -3.45
N ARG A 99 -5.50 4.46 -2.83
CA ARG A 99 -6.25 3.21 -3.05
C ARG A 99 -6.85 3.11 -4.45
N THR A 100 -7.40 4.20 -4.98
CA THR A 100 -8.01 4.22 -6.32
C THR A 100 -6.97 4.03 -7.41
N LYS A 101 -5.78 4.63 -7.25
CA LYS A 101 -4.64 4.45 -8.16
C LYS A 101 -4.20 2.98 -8.25
N LEU A 102 -4.02 2.33 -7.11
CA LEU A 102 -3.62 0.91 -7.05
C LEU A 102 -4.67 -0.02 -7.69
N ARG A 103 -5.97 0.22 -7.41
CA ARG A 103 -7.07 -0.53 -8.03
C ARG A 103 -7.10 -0.36 -9.55
N ALA A 104 -6.84 0.85 -10.05
CA ALA A 104 -6.82 1.12 -11.48
C ALA A 104 -5.66 0.41 -12.19
N GLU A 105 -4.47 0.36 -11.58
CA GLU A 105 -3.31 -0.37 -12.12
C GLU A 105 -3.57 -1.87 -12.17
N ASN A 106 -4.10 -2.45 -11.08
CA ASN A 106 -4.37 -3.89 -11.02
C ASN A 106 -5.41 -4.32 -12.08
N ARG A 107 -6.43 -3.48 -12.34
CA ARG A 107 -7.44 -3.77 -13.36
C ARG A 107 -6.85 -3.81 -14.77
N ARG A 108 -5.87 -2.95 -15.08
CA ARG A 108 -5.22 -2.93 -16.40
C ARG A 108 -4.36 -4.18 -16.66
N GLY A 109 -3.62 -4.65 -15.64
CA GLY A 109 -2.82 -5.87 -15.75
C GLY A 109 -3.65 -7.11 -16.06
N TYR A 110 -4.84 -7.22 -15.44
CA TYR A 110 -5.77 -8.32 -15.70
C TYR A 110 -6.32 -8.33 -17.15
N TRP A 111 -6.65 -7.15 -17.70
CA TRP A 111 -7.14 -7.07 -19.08
C TRP A 111 -6.08 -7.44 -20.12
N LEU A 112 -4.83 -7.05 -19.90
CA LEU A 112 -3.72 -7.41 -20.80
C LEU A 112 -3.43 -8.91 -20.79
N THR A 113 -3.39 -9.52 -19.60
CA THR A 113 -3.17 -10.97 -19.45
C THR A 113 -4.34 -11.78 -20.02
N ALA A 114 -5.58 -11.37 -19.78
CA ALA A 114 -6.76 -12.01 -20.36
C ALA A 114 -6.77 -11.90 -21.90
N GLY A 115 -6.43 -10.74 -22.47
CA GLY A 115 -6.34 -10.54 -23.92
C GLY A 115 -5.28 -11.42 -24.57
N PHE A 116 -4.11 -11.56 -23.93
CA PHE A 116 -3.06 -12.44 -24.39
C PHE A 116 -3.50 -13.91 -24.39
N LEU A 117 -4.10 -14.39 -23.29
CA LEU A 117 -4.62 -15.75 -23.18
C LEU A 117 -5.66 -16.08 -24.27
N VAL A 118 -6.61 -15.17 -24.52
CA VAL A 118 -7.62 -15.37 -25.57
C VAL A 118 -6.98 -15.45 -26.95
N THR A 119 -6.01 -14.60 -27.23
CA THR A 119 -5.29 -14.59 -28.51
C THR A 119 -4.50 -15.90 -28.71
N THR A 120 -3.78 -16.35 -27.68
CA THR A 120 -3.06 -17.63 -27.72
C THR A 120 -4.01 -18.80 -27.95
N LEU A 121 -5.17 -18.81 -27.28
CA LEU A 121 -6.18 -19.85 -27.44
C LEU A 121 -6.73 -19.89 -28.88
N LEU A 122 -7.04 -18.73 -29.46
CA LEU A 122 -7.51 -18.63 -30.84
C LEU A 122 -6.46 -19.09 -31.85
N CYS A 123 -5.18 -18.77 -31.64
CA CYS A 123 -4.10 -19.28 -32.49
C CYS A 123 -3.98 -20.81 -32.42
N LEU A 124 -4.09 -21.40 -31.22
CA LEU A 124 -4.05 -22.85 -31.05
C LEU A 124 -5.23 -23.55 -31.73
N VAL A 125 -6.44 -23.01 -31.58
CA VAL A 125 -7.64 -23.53 -32.23
C VAL A 125 -7.52 -23.40 -33.76
N GLY A 126 -7.09 -22.23 -34.26
CA GLY A 126 -6.89 -22.00 -35.68
C GLY A 126 -5.84 -22.93 -36.30
N ALA A 127 -4.70 -23.11 -35.63
CA ALA A 127 -3.66 -24.05 -36.05
C ALA A 127 -4.17 -25.50 -36.08
N TRP A 128 -4.93 -25.92 -35.07
CA TRP A 128 -5.50 -27.27 -35.01
C TRP A 128 -6.48 -27.53 -36.16
N TYR A 129 -7.40 -26.60 -36.43
CA TYR A 129 -8.32 -26.71 -37.56
C TYR A 129 -7.58 -26.67 -38.90
N GLY A 130 -6.54 -25.85 -39.03
CA GLY A 130 -5.71 -25.78 -40.24
C GLY A 130 -4.99 -27.10 -40.55
N ILE A 131 -4.36 -27.72 -39.54
CA ILE A 131 -3.72 -29.03 -39.68
C ILE A 131 -4.74 -30.11 -40.04
N ARG A 132 -5.91 -30.09 -39.40
CA ARG A 132 -6.96 -31.08 -39.66
C ARG A 132 -7.56 -30.95 -41.07
N ALA A 133 -7.74 -29.72 -41.57
CA ALA A 133 -8.22 -29.49 -42.93
C ALA A 133 -7.17 -29.91 -43.97
N ALA A 134 -5.88 -29.67 -43.71
CA ALA A 134 -4.78 -30.06 -44.59
C ALA A 134 -4.51 -31.58 -44.63
N GLY A 135 -4.83 -32.31 -43.56
CA GLY A 135 -4.70 -33.78 -43.51
C GLY A 135 -5.88 -34.55 -44.11
N VAL A 136 -6.94 -33.86 -44.55
CA VAL A 136 -8.14 -34.44 -45.18
C VAL A 136 -8.20 -34.12 -46.70
N ALA A 137 -7.24 -33.34 -47.21
CA ALA A 137 -7.01 -33.11 -48.64
C ALA A 137 -5.95 -34.09 -49.17
#